data_AF-A0A6P0B4C4-F1
#
_entry.id   AF-A0A6P0B4C4-F1
#
_cell.length_a   1.000
_cell.length_b   1.000
_cell.length_c   1.000
_cell.angle_alpha   90.00
_cell.angle_beta   90.00
_cell.angle_gamma   90.00
#
_symmetry.space_group_name_H-M   'P 1'
#
loop_
_entity.id
_entity.type
_entity.pdbx_description
1 polymer ?
#
loop_
_entity_poly.entity_id
_entity_poly.type
_entity_poly.pdbx_seq_one_letter_code
_entity_poly.pdbx_strand_id
1 'polypeptide(L)'
;MLRDVDYVLAKLDWMRSERIWPNGLRYLWTDAFGVVLYLSLYRQTGEERWLDAAEELVGEVDRVLGRPRGYRIGEASDRDGQYFHYLAMWLFALARLGDVKPEYRAKGIAVAKAIHPAFVLPGRGVIWKMQEDLRAPYPGYGLGAIDAFDGYVSYRCLDPRALTDEIDEMRTLIERQYRTLDIDQDLGLGMLLWLCHFFPTEDWARVQTERSLAALDRLWIDPPGYYGRASYAPHARIAFANYGVSLGLQAVNQWPERVDRLNTYFDVYRSNDEYDREAITHVMACASHLPGLFLNADNRDRGG
;
A
#
# COMPACT_ATOMS: atom_id res chain seq x y z
N MET A 1 -18.40 -1.25 4.28
CA MET A 1 -17.19 -1.72 3.56
C MET A 1 -17.64 -2.65 2.45
N LEU A 2 -17.07 -2.48 1.26
CA LEU A 2 -17.39 -3.32 0.11
C LEU A 2 -16.86 -4.75 0.31
N ARG A 3 -17.55 -5.70 -0.31
CA ARG A 3 -17.21 -7.13 -0.31
C ARG A 3 -17.73 -7.77 -1.59
N ASP A 4 -17.17 -7.36 -2.72
CA ASP A 4 -17.61 -7.76 -4.05
C ASP A 4 -16.68 -8.82 -4.63
N VAL A 5 -16.88 -10.07 -4.20
CA VAL A 5 -16.03 -11.20 -4.60
C VAL A 5 -16.18 -11.50 -6.10
N ASP A 6 -17.40 -11.43 -6.63
CA ASP A 6 -17.68 -11.73 -8.04
C ASP A 6 -17.00 -10.73 -8.98
N TYR A 7 -17.02 -9.43 -8.64
CA TYR A 7 -16.25 -8.41 -9.37
C TYR A 7 -14.77 -8.75 -9.41
N VAL A 8 -14.19 -9.08 -8.25
CA VAL A 8 -12.76 -9.38 -8.13
C VAL A 8 -12.38 -10.61 -8.96
N LEU A 9 -13.17 -11.69 -8.90
CA LEU A 9 -12.93 -12.90 -9.69
C LEU A 9 -12.99 -12.60 -11.19
N ALA A 10 -14.02 -11.90 -11.65
CA ALA A 10 -14.15 -11.51 -13.05
C ALA A 10 -12.99 -10.62 -13.52
N LYS A 11 -12.55 -9.68 -12.67
CA LYS A 11 -11.43 -8.78 -12.98
C LYS A 11 -10.09 -9.52 -13.04
N LEU A 12 -9.85 -10.47 -12.14
CA LEU A 12 -8.66 -11.34 -12.15
C LEU A 12 -8.60 -12.21 -13.40
N ASP A 13 -9.73 -12.82 -13.79
CA ASP A 13 -9.79 -13.64 -15.00
C ASP A 13 -9.54 -12.81 -16.27
N TRP A 14 -10.11 -11.59 -16.33
CA TRP A 14 -9.83 -10.65 -17.42
C TRP A 14 -8.36 -10.22 -17.46
N MET A 15 -7.75 -9.84 -16.33
CA MET A 15 -6.33 -9.47 -16.28
C MET A 15 -5.43 -10.62 -16.76
N ARG A 16 -5.77 -11.87 -16.42
CA ARG A 16 -5.05 -13.07 -16.85
C ARG A 16 -5.19 -13.30 -18.36
N SER A 17 -6.40 -13.22 -18.92
CA SER A 17 -6.64 -13.42 -20.36
C SER A 17 -5.93 -12.36 -21.20
N GLU A 18 -5.90 -11.12 -20.70
CA GLU A 18 -5.26 -9.98 -21.34
C GLU A 18 -3.75 -9.90 -21.11
N ARG A 19 -3.18 -10.85 -20.36
CA ARG A 19 -1.76 -10.89 -19.95
C ARG A 19 -1.29 -9.61 -19.22
N ILE A 20 -2.19 -8.97 -18.47
CA ILE A 20 -1.89 -7.77 -17.67
C ILE A 20 -1.24 -8.18 -16.35
N TRP A 21 -1.90 -9.06 -15.59
CA TRP A 21 -1.43 -9.52 -14.28
C TRP A 21 -2.04 -10.90 -13.96
N PRO A 22 -1.31 -11.82 -13.32
CA PRO A 22 0.09 -11.72 -12.89
C PRO A 22 1.09 -12.00 -14.01
N ASN A 23 0.66 -12.08 -15.28
CA ASN A 23 1.54 -12.48 -16.39
C ASN A 23 2.35 -11.33 -17.04
N GLY A 24 2.13 -10.08 -16.61
CA GLY A 24 2.88 -8.91 -17.07
C GLY A 24 4.18 -8.68 -16.29
N LEU A 25 4.83 -7.54 -16.54
CA LEU A 25 6.06 -7.13 -15.86
C LEU A 25 5.81 -6.94 -14.36
N ARG A 26 6.76 -7.40 -13.54
CA ARG A 26 6.65 -7.28 -12.08
C ARG A 26 6.74 -5.84 -11.60
N TYR A 27 5.95 -5.51 -10.59
CA TYR A 27 5.93 -4.18 -10.00
C TYR A 27 5.56 -4.28 -8.52
N LEU A 28 6.53 -3.98 -7.65
CA LEU A 28 6.50 -4.38 -6.25
C LEU A 28 5.24 -3.93 -5.50
N TRP A 29 4.77 -2.69 -5.74
CA TRP A 29 3.52 -2.20 -5.15
C TRP A 29 2.31 -3.00 -5.60
N THR A 30 2.22 -3.30 -6.90
CA THR A 30 1.11 -4.08 -7.47
C THR A 30 1.11 -5.50 -6.94
N ASP A 31 2.28 -6.13 -6.90
CA ASP A 31 2.41 -7.51 -6.43
C ASP A 31 2.18 -7.61 -4.91
N ALA A 32 2.56 -6.60 -4.12
CA ALA A 32 2.21 -6.53 -2.70
C ALA A 32 0.69 -6.49 -2.49
N PHE A 33 -0.02 -5.66 -3.24
CA PHE A 33 -1.48 -5.65 -3.23
C PHE A 33 -2.07 -6.98 -3.69
N GLY A 34 -1.48 -7.60 -4.70
CA GLY A 34 -1.88 -8.91 -5.22
C GLY A 34 -1.80 -10.03 -4.19
N VAL A 35 -0.71 -10.09 -3.40
CA VAL A 35 -0.58 -11.06 -2.29
C VAL A 35 -1.70 -10.88 -1.28
N VAL A 36 -1.97 -9.64 -0.85
CA VAL A 36 -3.03 -9.34 0.13
C VAL A 36 -4.42 -9.64 -0.44
N LEU A 37 -4.64 -9.39 -1.73
CA LEU A 37 -5.88 -9.71 -2.43
C LEU A 37 -6.12 -11.22 -2.50
N TYR A 38 -5.12 -12.00 -2.90
CA TYR A 38 -5.22 -13.47 -2.94
C TYR A 38 -5.48 -14.05 -1.56
N LEU A 39 -4.79 -13.58 -0.53
CA LEU A 39 -5.06 -14.01 0.85
C LEU A 39 -6.46 -13.58 1.34
N SER A 40 -6.96 -12.44 0.88
CA SER A 40 -8.34 -12.03 1.12
C SER A 40 -9.31 -13.00 0.47
N LEU A 41 -9.11 -13.37 -0.80
CA LEU A 41 -9.93 -14.38 -1.49
C LEU A 41 -9.87 -15.74 -0.81
N TYR A 42 -8.68 -16.19 -0.37
CA TYR A 42 -8.52 -17.41 0.43
C TYR A 42 -9.41 -17.37 1.68
N ARG A 43 -9.37 -16.28 2.47
CA ARG A 43 -10.23 -16.13 3.64
C ARG A 43 -11.72 -16.07 3.32
N GLN A 44 -12.09 -15.54 2.15
CA GLN A 44 -13.48 -15.36 1.75
C GLN A 44 -14.12 -16.64 1.19
N THR A 45 -13.33 -17.43 0.47
CA THR A 45 -13.82 -18.59 -0.30
C THR A 45 -13.45 -19.93 0.33
N GLY A 46 -12.38 -19.97 1.13
CA GLY A 46 -11.78 -21.21 1.64
C GLY A 46 -11.04 -22.03 0.57
N GLU A 47 -10.83 -21.51 -0.63
CA GLU A 47 -10.17 -22.24 -1.71
C GLU A 47 -8.64 -22.11 -1.64
N GLU A 48 -7.94 -23.22 -1.41
CA GLU A 48 -6.47 -23.30 -1.30
C GLU A 48 -5.72 -22.71 -2.49
N ARG A 49 -6.30 -22.74 -3.70
CA ARG A 49 -5.70 -22.17 -4.92
C ARG A 49 -5.29 -20.70 -4.76
N TRP A 50 -5.97 -19.94 -3.89
CA TRP A 50 -5.64 -18.55 -3.65
C TRP A 50 -4.44 -18.39 -2.71
N LEU A 51 -4.27 -19.31 -1.75
CA LEU A 51 -3.06 -19.36 -0.93
C LEU A 51 -1.86 -19.78 -1.78
N ASP A 52 -2.02 -20.82 -2.61
CA ASP A 52 -0.98 -21.26 -3.56
C ASP A 52 -0.55 -20.11 -4.49
N ALA A 53 -1.52 -19.36 -5.04
CA ALA A 53 -1.24 -18.20 -5.90
C ALA A 53 -0.51 -17.06 -5.17
N ALA A 54 -0.75 -16.87 -3.87
CA ALA A 54 -0.01 -15.90 -3.07
C ALA A 54 1.45 -16.33 -2.85
N GLU A 55 1.70 -17.62 -2.56
CA GLU A 55 3.05 -18.18 -2.41
C GLU A 55 3.83 -18.11 -3.74
N GLU A 56 3.19 -18.48 -4.86
CA GLU A 56 3.77 -18.40 -6.21
C GLU A 56 4.15 -16.96 -6.55
N LEU A 57 3.27 -15.99 -6.27
CA LEU A 57 3.53 -14.59 -6.52
C LEU A 57 4.73 -14.07 -5.71
N VAL A 58 4.88 -14.48 -4.45
CA VAL A 58 6.08 -14.15 -3.66
C VAL A 58 7.33 -14.74 -4.30
N GLY A 59 7.28 -16.00 -4.75
CA GLY A 59 8.40 -16.63 -5.45
C GLY A 59 8.81 -15.90 -6.72
N GLU A 60 7.85 -15.40 -7.50
CA GLU A 60 8.12 -14.62 -8.71
C GLU A 60 8.70 -13.23 -8.40
N VAL A 61 8.20 -12.56 -7.36
CA VAL A 61 8.77 -11.29 -6.89
C VAL A 61 10.22 -11.48 -6.41
N ASP A 62 10.51 -12.56 -5.68
CA ASP A 62 11.87 -12.89 -5.28
C ASP A 62 12.81 -13.09 -6.47
N ARG A 63 12.34 -13.87 -7.45
CA ARG A 63 13.12 -14.22 -8.64
C ARG A 63 13.43 -12.99 -9.50
N VAL A 64 12.47 -12.09 -9.67
CA VAL A 64 12.58 -10.97 -10.62
C VAL A 64 13.06 -9.68 -9.95
N LEU A 65 12.46 -9.34 -8.81
CA LEU A 65 12.70 -8.06 -8.12
C LEU A 65 13.68 -8.20 -6.94
N GLY A 66 13.93 -9.40 -6.44
CA GLY A 66 14.82 -9.63 -5.30
C GLY A 66 16.22 -9.05 -5.51
N ARG A 67 16.76 -8.43 -4.45
CA ARG A 67 18.14 -7.95 -4.37
C ARG A 67 18.82 -8.54 -3.14
N PRO A 68 20.16 -8.48 -3.03
CA PRO A 68 20.85 -8.94 -1.82
C PRO A 68 20.29 -8.32 -0.53
N ARG A 69 19.76 -7.10 -0.63
CA ARG A 69 18.98 -6.42 0.41
C ARG A 69 17.75 -5.79 -0.26
N GLY A 70 16.56 -6.18 0.16
CA GLY A 70 15.31 -5.61 -0.35
C GLY A 70 14.94 -6.05 -1.78
N TYR A 71 14.20 -5.19 -2.47
CA TYR A 71 13.56 -5.48 -3.75
C TYR A 71 13.57 -4.24 -4.64
N ARG A 72 13.82 -4.45 -5.93
CA ARG A 72 13.70 -3.41 -6.97
C ARG A 72 12.24 -2.95 -7.10
N ILE A 73 12.04 -1.70 -7.48
CA ILE A 73 10.71 -1.10 -7.71
C ILE A 73 9.89 -1.90 -8.73
N GLY A 74 10.44 -2.23 -9.89
CA GLY A 74 9.77 -3.04 -10.90
C GLY A 74 10.72 -3.58 -11.98
N GLU A 75 10.20 -4.44 -12.84
CA GLU A 75 11.00 -5.11 -13.88
C GLU A 75 11.31 -4.18 -15.07
N ALA A 76 10.43 -3.24 -15.37
CA ALA A 76 10.63 -2.26 -16.45
C ALA A 76 11.90 -1.43 -16.23
N SER A 77 12.55 -1.02 -17.34
CA SER A 77 13.88 -0.39 -17.32
C SER A 77 13.95 0.89 -16.48
N ASP A 78 12.87 1.68 -16.48
CA ASP A 78 12.71 2.94 -15.74
C ASP A 78 12.26 2.75 -14.29
N ARG A 79 11.94 1.52 -13.88
CA ARG A 79 11.53 1.14 -12.51
C ARG A 79 12.71 0.60 -11.71
N ASP A 80 13.86 1.24 -11.84
CA ASP A 80 15.09 0.91 -11.13
C ASP A 80 15.14 1.48 -9.71
N GLY A 81 16.07 0.97 -8.89
CA GLY A 81 16.22 1.37 -7.49
C GLY A 81 15.18 0.73 -6.56
N GLN A 82 15.11 1.23 -5.34
CA GLN A 82 14.18 0.73 -4.30
C GLN A 82 13.43 1.90 -3.64
N TYR A 83 12.10 1.82 -3.59
CA TYR A 83 11.25 2.76 -2.84
C TYR A 83 10.96 2.23 -1.44
N PHE A 84 11.13 3.05 -0.42
CA PHE A 84 10.88 2.62 0.95
C PHE A 84 9.41 2.26 1.18
N HIS A 85 8.47 3.12 0.80
CA HIS A 85 7.03 2.82 0.92
C HIS A 85 6.58 1.58 0.13
N TYR A 86 7.27 1.20 -0.97
CA TYR A 86 6.95 -0.04 -1.69
C TYR A 86 7.45 -1.26 -0.91
N LEU A 87 8.65 -1.17 -0.34
CA LEU A 87 9.18 -2.18 0.56
C LEU A 87 8.27 -2.32 1.78
N ALA A 88 7.79 -1.22 2.38
CA ALA A 88 6.89 -1.26 3.51
C ALA A 88 5.54 -1.95 3.17
N MET A 89 4.94 -1.66 2.02
CA MET A 89 3.75 -2.37 1.55
C MET A 89 4.03 -3.87 1.31
N TRP A 90 5.21 -4.22 0.79
CA TRP A 90 5.64 -5.61 0.65
C TRP A 90 5.83 -6.31 2.00
N LEU A 91 6.43 -5.63 2.98
CA LEU A 91 6.56 -6.14 4.34
C LEU A 91 5.19 -6.37 5.00
N PHE A 92 4.23 -5.48 4.76
CA PHE A 92 2.85 -5.68 5.18
C PHE A 92 2.24 -6.95 4.52
N ALA A 93 2.42 -7.13 3.21
CA ALA A 93 1.94 -8.32 2.51
C ALA A 93 2.55 -9.62 3.07
N LEU A 94 3.87 -9.62 3.33
CA LEU A 94 4.57 -10.74 3.98
C LEU A 94 4.07 -10.99 5.41
N ALA A 95 3.72 -9.94 6.16
CA ALA A 95 3.12 -10.08 7.47
C ALA A 95 1.75 -10.78 7.41
N ARG A 96 0.90 -10.39 6.45
CA ARG A 96 -0.41 -11.03 6.21
C ARG A 96 -0.26 -12.49 5.79
N LEU A 97 0.66 -12.80 4.88
CA LEU A 97 0.95 -14.19 4.49
C LEU A 97 1.51 -14.98 5.70
N GLY A 98 2.35 -14.31 6.50
CA GLY A 98 2.91 -14.81 7.74
C GLY A 98 1.87 -15.23 8.79
N ASP A 99 0.66 -14.68 8.77
CA ASP A 99 -0.44 -15.12 9.66
C ASP A 99 -0.91 -16.54 9.34
N VAL A 100 -0.68 -17.02 8.11
CA VAL A 100 -1.03 -18.37 7.65
C VAL A 100 0.22 -19.26 7.56
N LYS A 101 1.34 -18.70 7.13
CA LYS A 101 2.61 -19.38 6.83
C LYS A 101 3.79 -18.66 7.53
N PRO A 102 4.13 -19.02 8.78
CA PRO A 102 5.05 -18.26 9.64
C PRO A 102 6.43 -17.92 9.03
N GLU A 103 6.92 -18.73 8.10
CA GLU A 103 8.17 -18.52 7.35
C GLU A 103 8.20 -17.18 6.59
N TYR A 104 7.07 -16.70 6.09
CA TYR A 104 6.99 -15.41 5.40
C TYR A 104 7.08 -14.22 6.36
N ARG A 105 6.63 -14.38 7.61
CA ARG A 105 6.90 -13.39 8.67
C ARG A 105 8.38 -13.31 8.99
N ALA A 106 9.04 -14.46 9.17
CA ALA A 106 10.48 -14.50 9.42
C ALA A 106 11.28 -13.84 8.28
N LYS A 107 10.87 -14.10 7.03
CA LYS A 107 11.39 -13.41 5.85
C LYS A 107 11.19 -11.89 5.90
N GLY A 108 9.98 -11.42 6.22
CA GLY A 108 9.68 -10.00 6.33
C GLY A 108 10.55 -9.30 7.38
N ILE A 109 10.74 -9.92 8.55
CA ILE A 109 11.64 -9.41 9.59
C ILE A 109 13.08 -9.30 9.07
N ALA A 110 13.58 -10.32 8.37
CA ALA A 110 14.93 -10.30 7.81
C ALA A 110 15.11 -9.17 6.77
N VAL A 111 14.10 -8.97 5.90
CA VAL A 111 14.11 -7.88 4.92
C VAL A 111 14.08 -6.52 5.61
N ALA A 112 13.20 -6.32 6.60
CA ALA A 112 13.10 -5.06 7.35
C ALA A 112 14.45 -4.65 7.96
N LYS A 113 15.12 -5.58 8.64
CA LYS A 113 16.46 -5.38 9.21
C LYS A 113 17.52 -5.04 8.16
N ALA A 114 17.44 -5.67 7.00
CA ALA A 114 18.42 -5.46 5.93
C ALA A 114 18.30 -4.09 5.26
N ILE A 115 17.07 -3.56 5.14
CA ILE A 115 16.82 -2.29 4.44
C ILE A 115 16.89 -1.07 5.38
N HIS A 116 16.47 -1.22 6.65
CA HIS A 116 16.28 -0.09 7.56
C HIS A 116 17.51 0.83 7.69
N PRO A 117 18.74 0.33 7.93
CA PRO A 117 19.90 1.20 8.14
C PRO A 117 20.32 2.00 6.90
N ALA A 118 19.87 1.59 5.71
CA ALA A 118 20.20 2.28 4.46
C ALA A 118 19.23 3.42 4.15
N PHE A 119 17.96 3.28 4.57
CA PHE A 119 16.90 4.22 4.27
C PHE A 119 16.68 5.25 5.38
N VAL A 120 16.85 4.84 6.64
CA VAL A 120 16.51 5.69 7.79
C VAL A 120 17.70 6.56 8.17
N LEU A 121 17.44 7.87 8.27
CA LEU A 121 18.36 8.84 8.83
C LEU A 121 17.83 9.22 10.21
N PRO A 122 18.42 8.68 11.32
CA PRO A 122 17.92 8.91 12.67
C PRO A 122 17.71 10.39 12.96
N GLY A 123 16.51 10.73 13.42
CA GLY A 123 16.14 12.11 13.71
C GLY A 123 16.13 13.07 12.50
N ARG A 124 16.09 12.57 11.26
CA ARG A 124 15.93 13.42 10.07
C ARG A 124 14.76 13.00 9.22
N GLY A 125 14.61 11.71 8.95
CA GLY A 125 13.52 11.17 8.14
C GLY A 125 13.92 9.88 7.44
N VAL A 126 13.07 9.44 6.53
CA VAL A 126 13.32 8.25 5.70
C VAL A 126 13.61 8.72 4.28
N ILE A 127 14.72 8.29 3.70
CA ILE A 127 15.00 8.52 2.27
C ILE A 127 13.94 7.79 1.45
N TRP A 128 13.27 8.44 0.50
CA TRP A 128 12.17 7.77 -0.21
C TRP A 128 12.66 6.79 -1.31
N LYS A 129 13.83 7.03 -1.92
CA LYS A 129 14.43 6.18 -2.99
C LYS A 129 15.93 5.94 -2.79
N MET A 130 16.32 4.67 -2.84
CA MET A 130 17.71 4.22 -2.82
C MET A 130 18.11 3.54 -4.14
N GLN A 131 19.41 3.45 -4.41
CA GLN A 131 19.95 2.58 -5.48
C GLN A 131 19.68 1.10 -5.16
N GLU A 132 19.71 0.23 -6.18
CA GLU A 132 19.33 -1.19 -6.01
C GLU A 132 20.20 -1.98 -5.02
N ASP A 133 21.47 -1.58 -4.85
CA ASP A 133 22.38 -2.20 -3.89
C ASP A 133 22.33 -1.56 -2.49
N LEU A 134 21.50 -0.53 -2.32
CA LEU A 134 21.35 0.29 -1.12
C LEU A 134 22.67 0.92 -0.62
N ARG A 135 23.63 1.20 -1.51
CA ARG A 135 24.91 1.85 -1.12
C ARG A 135 24.81 3.36 -1.05
N ALA A 136 23.95 3.95 -1.87
CA ALA A 136 23.72 5.38 -1.88
C ALA A 136 22.26 5.65 -2.22
N PRO A 137 21.77 6.84 -1.83
CA PRO A 137 20.47 7.27 -2.30
C PRO A 137 20.46 7.50 -3.81
N TYR A 138 19.28 7.40 -4.40
CA TYR A 138 19.11 7.51 -5.85
C TYR A 138 19.17 8.98 -6.31
N PRO A 139 19.85 9.38 -7.39
CA PRO A 139 19.95 10.78 -7.80
C PRO A 139 18.61 11.56 -7.80
N GLY A 140 18.58 12.77 -7.22
CA GLY A 140 17.37 13.60 -7.11
C GLY A 140 16.43 13.23 -5.94
N TYR A 141 16.86 12.38 -5.03
CA TYR A 141 16.11 11.97 -3.84
C TYR A 141 15.97 13.05 -2.74
N GLY A 142 15.04 12.79 -1.83
CA GLY A 142 14.77 13.60 -0.63
C GLY A 142 14.25 12.70 0.49
N LEU A 143 13.50 13.29 1.42
CA LEU A 143 12.83 12.55 2.49
C LEU A 143 11.38 12.29 2.10
N GLY A 144 10.92 11.07 2.38
CA GLY A 144 9.54 10.66 2.21
C GLY A 144 8.62 11.30 3.25
N ALA A 145 7.47 11.79 2.81
CA ALA A 145 6.53 12.50 3.69
C ALA A 145 5.83 11.54 4.67
N ILE A 146 5.45 10.35 4.19
CA ILE A 146 4.72 9.34 4.97
C ILE A 146 5.52 8.05 5.20
N ASP A 147 6.72 7.92 4.63
CA ASP A 147 7.52 6.69 4.67
C ASP A 147 7.85 6.23 6.11
N ALA A 148 7.97 7.15 7.08
CA ALA A 148 8.11 6.78 8.50
C ALA A 148 6.87 6.07 9.06
N PHE A 149 5.67 6.49 8.62
CA PHE A 149 4.39 5.88 9.01
C PHE A 149 4.22 4.51 8.35
N ASP A 150 4.59 4.39 7.06
CA ASP A 150 4.61 3.10 6.35
C ASP A 150 5.50 2.08 7.06
N GLY A 151 6.71 2.50 7.45
CA GLY A 151 7.67 1.68 8.19
C GLY A 151 7.12 1.29 9.57
N TYR A 152 6.62 2.26 10.34
CA TYR A 152 6.04 2.00 11.66
C TYR A 152 4.94 0.95 11.62
N VAL A 153 3.96 1.10 10.73
CA VAL A 153 2.83 0.17 10.63
C VAL A 153 3.29 -1.21 10.15
N SER A 154 4.09 -1.27 9.09
CA SER A 154 4.52 -2.56 8.51
C SER A 154 5.42 -3.36 9.45
N TYR A 155 6.33 -2.71 10.19
CA TYR A 155 7.18 -3.38 11.19
C TYR A 155 6.36 -3.91 12.36
N ARG A 156 5.38 -3.14 12.85
CA ARG A 156 4.48 -3.60 13.91
C ARG A 156 3.58 -4.76 13.48
N CYS A 157 3.16 -4.80 12.22
CA CYS A 157 2.43 -5.94 11.66
C CYS A 157 3.29 -7.20 11.53
N LEU A 158 4.60 -7.05 11.31
CA LEU A 158 5.53 -8.18 11.26
C LEU A 158 5.75 -8.75 12.66
N ASP A 159 6.43 -8.01 13.53
CA ASP A 159 6.76 -8.43 14.90
C ASP A 159 7.31 -7.25 15.73
N PRO A 160 6.54 -6.74 16.72
CA PRO A 160 6.99 -5.63 17.57
C PRO A 160 8.21 -5.93 18.46
N ARG A 161 8.45 -7.20 18.80
CA ARG A 161 9.57 -7.61 19.64
C ARG A 161 10.85 -7.79 18.82
N ALA A 162 10.73 -8.35 17.62
CA ALA A 162 11.89 -8.59 16.77
C ALA A 162 12.43 -7.32 16.10
N LEU A 163 11.58 -6.28 15.98
CA LEU A 163 11.87 -5.00 15.31
C LEU A 163 11.75 -3.79 16.25
N THR A 164 11.97 -3.97 17.56
CA THR A 164 11.77 -2.91 18.56
C THR A 164 12.56 -1.64 18.23
N ASP A 165 13.85 -1.76 17.91
CA ASP A 165 14.72 -0.62 17.61
C ASP A 165 14.24 0.12 16.35
N GLU A 166 13.92 -0.62 15.27
CA GLU A 166 13.42 -0.04 14.03
C GLU A 166 12.06 0.67 14.21
N ILE A 167 11.19 0.12 15.05
CA ILE A 167 9.88 0.71 15.38
C ILE A 167 10.06 2.01 16.18
N ASP A 168 10.97 2.04 17.15
CA ASP A 168 11.23 3.21 17.98
C ASP A 168 11.85 4.37 17.17
N GLU A 169 12.72 4.07 16.20
CA GLU A 169 13.23 5.07 15.26
C GLU A 169 12.10 5.66 14.39
N MET A 170 11.25 4.81 13.82
CA MET A 170 10.09 5.27 13.04
C MET A 170 9.13 6.12 13.87
N ARG A 171 8.83 5.70 15.10
CA ARG A 171 8.00 6.46 16.04
C ARG A 171 8.61 7.83 16.33
N THR A 172 9.92 7.91 16.57
CA THR A 172 10.62 9.18 16.81
C THR A 172 10.50 10.12 15.61
N LEU A 173 10.58 9.59 14.38
CA LEU A 173 10.39 10.39 13.17
C LEU A 173 8.94 10.90 13.04
N ILE A 174 7.95 10.05 13.31
CA ILE A 174 6.52 10.42 13.30
C ILE A 174 6.25 11.54 14.29
N GLU A 175 6.66 11.40 15.56
CA GLU A 175 6.41 12.36 16.63
C GLU A 175 6.89 13.78 16.31
N ARG A 176 7.98 13.88 15.54
CA ARG A 176 8.56 15.16 15.15
C ARG A 176 7.78 15.89 14.06
N GLN A 177 7.10 15.15 13.17
CA GLN A 177 6.53 15.76 11.97
C GLN A 177 5.01 15.71 11.92
N TYR A 178 4.33 14.78 12.61
CA TYR A 178 2.91 14.56 12.37
C TYR A 178 2.03 15.80 12.65
N ARG A 179 2.44 16.70 13.55
CA ARG A 179 1.69 17.93 13.86
C ARG A 179 1.79 18.98 12.77
N THR A 180 2.82 18.93 11.93
CA THR A 180 3.07 19.90 10.85
C THR A 180 2.99 19.29 9.47
N LEU A 181 2.92 17.96 9.38
CA LEU A 181 2.74 17.23 8.14
C LEU A 181 1.42 17.65 7.49
N ASP A 182 1.54 18.05 6.23
CA ASP A 182 0.46 18.43 5.33
C ASP A 182 0.60 17.62 4.04
N ILE A 183 -0.44 16.90 3.68
CA ILE A 183 -0.50 16.05 2.48
C ILE A 183 -1.61 16.61 1.60
N ASP A 184 -1.26 17.04 0.40
CA ASP A 184 -2.20 17.55 -0.61
C ASP A 184 -2.14 16.69 -1.88
N GLN A 185 -2.29 15.38 -1.72
CA GLN A 185 -2.29 14.45 -2.85
C GLN A 185 -3.17 13.23 -2.55
N ASP A 186 -4.04 12.87 -3.51
CA ASP A 186 -5.04 11.82 -3.43
C ASP A 186 -4.52 10.49 -2.87
N LEU A 187 -3.58 9.82 -3.54
CA LEU A 187 -3.05 8.53 -3.09
C LEU A 187 -2.45 8.64 -1.69
N GLY A 188 -1.61 9.65 -1.45
CA GLY A 188 -0.97 9.85 -0.15
C GLY A 188 -2.00 10.00 0.98
N LEU A 189 -3.07 10.75 0.76
CA LEU A 189 -4.18 10.90 1.71
C LEU A 189 -4.92 9.59 1.98
N GLY A 190 -5.23 8.84 0.92
CA GLY A 190 -5.86 7.52 1.04
C GLY A 190 -5.01 6.53 1.81
N MET A 191 -3.72 6.45 1.47
CA MET A 191 -2.79 5.55 2.15
C MET A 191 -2.53 5.98 3.59
N LEU A 192 -2.48 7.29 3.89
CA LEU A 192 -2.33 7.75 5.27
C LEU A 192 -3.54 7.43 6.14
N LEU A 193 -4.77 7.56 5.61
CA LEU A 193 -5.98 7.08 6.30
C LEU A 193 -5.91 5.57 6.57
N TRP A 194 -5.44 4.80 5.58
CA TRP A 194 -5.18 3.37 5.78
C TRP A 194 -4.09 3.12 6.83
N LEU A 195 -3.04 3.92 6.96
CA LEU A 195 -2.07 3.72 8.03
C LEU A 195 -2.67 4.05 9.41
N CYS A 196 -3.46 5.12 9.52
CA CYS A 196 -4.08 5.57 10.76
C CYS A 196 -5.04 4.52 11.37
N HIS A 197 -5.72 3.71 10.54
CA HIS A 197 -6.72 2.76 11.05
C HIS A 197 -6.13 1.64 11.91
N PHE A 198 -4.84 1.34 11.80
CA PHE A 198 -4.18 0.32 12.62
C PHE A 198 -4.02 0.76 14.07
N PHE A 199 -3.82 2.06 14.31
CA PHE A 199 -3.55 2.62 15.64
C PHE A 199 -4.44 3.84 15.93
N PRO A 200 -5.78 3.70 15.88
CA PRO A 200 -6.71 4.83 15.88
C PRO A 200 -6.71 5.63 17.20
N THR A 201 -6.09 5.09 18.25
CA THR A 201 -5.93 5.73 19.56
C THR A 201 -4.64 6.53 19.70
N GLU A 202 -3.65 6.36 18.82
CA GLU A 202 -2.41 7.14 18.87
C GLU A 202 -2.65 8.57 18.36
N ASP A 203 -2.01 9.55 18.99
CA ASP A 203 -2.25 10.98 18.71
C ASP A 203 -1.96 11.35 17.25
N TRP A 204 -0.89 10.80 16.67
CA TRP A 204 -0.56 11.04 15.27
C TRP A 204 -1.67 10.53 14.34
N ALA A 205 -2.26 9.38 14.65
CA ALA A 205 -3.29 8.76 13.83
C ALA A 205 -4.58 9.58 13.90
N ARG A 206 -4.96 10.07 15.09
CA ARG A 206 -6.11 10.97 15.26
C ARG A 206 -5.93 12.27 14.46
N VAL A 207 -4.79 12.94 14.62
CA VAL A 207 -4.51 14.21 13.94
C VAL A 207 -4.48 14.03 12.43
N GLN A 208 -3.81 12.99 11.94
CA GLN A 208 -3.70 12.75 10.50
C GLN A 208 -5.00 12.22 9.89
N THR A 209 -5.84 11.51 10.63
CA THR A 209 -7.19 11.13 10.17
C THR A 209 -8.04 12.37 9.92
N GLU A 210 -8.12 13.29 10.90
CA GLU A 210 -8.90 14.52 10.78
C GLU A 210 -8.42 15.39 9.61
N ARG A 211 -7.09 15.59 9.50
CA ARG A 211 -6.49 16.37 8.41
C ARG A 211 -6.71 15.74 7.05
N SER A 212 -6.53 14.42 6.95
CA SER A 212 -6.65 13.73 5.67
C SER A 212 -8.09 13.75 5.17
N LEU A 213 -9.07 13.57 6.06
CA LEU A 213 -10.48 13.75 5.72
C LEU A 213 -10.74 15.18 5.27
N ALA A 214 -10.32 16.20 6.03
CA ALA A 214 -10.52 17.59 5.63
C ALA A 214 -9.90 17.92 4.26
N ALA A 215 -8.73 17.34 3.94
CA ALA A 215 -8.09 17.51 2.62
C ALA A 215 -8.85 16.79 1.52
N LEU A 216 -9.23 15.51 1.71
CA LEU A 216 -10.03 14.76 0.75
C LEU A 216 -11.38 15.42 0.48
N ASP A 217 -12.01 16.03 1.48
CA ASP A 217 -13.27 16.76 1.30
C ASP A 217 -13.13 17.90 0.28
N ARG A 218 -11.99 18.60 0.29
CA ARG A 218 -11.67 19.65 -0.70
C ARG A 218 -11.34 19.11 -2.09
N LEU A 219 -10.86 17.87 -2.18
CA LEU A 219 -10.51 17.22 -3.44
C LEU A 219 -11.68 16.49 -4.10
N TRP A 220 -12.81 16.33 -3.40
CA TRP A 220 -13.98 15.62 -3.91
C TRP A 220 -14.68 16.42 -5.02
N ILE A 221 -14.90 15.77 -6.16
CA ILE A 221 -15.54 16.35 -7.34
C ILE A 221 -16.78 15.53 -7.68
N ASP A 222 -17.93 16.19 -7.55
CA ASP A 222 -19.24 15.60 -7.76
C ASP A 222 -20.23 16.64 -8.33
N PRO A 223 -20.82 16.39 -9.51
CA PRO A 223 -20.59 15.25 -10.42
C PRO A 223 -19.20 15.30 -11.10
N PRO A 224 -18.64 14.15 -11.56
CA PRO A 224 -19.26 12.82 -11.65
C PRO A 224 -19.04 11.91 -10.43
N GLY A 225 -18.07 12.20 -9.55
CA GLY A 225 -17.74 11.40 -8.37
C GLY A 225 -16.33 10.83 -8.42
N TYR A 226 -15.33 11.68 -8.18
CA TYR A 226 -13.92 11.28 -8.03
C TYR A 226 -13.16 12.28 -7.15
N TYR A 227 -11.98 11.91 -6.67
CA TYR A 227 -11.04 12.83 -6.02
C TYR A 227 -10.00 13.33 -7.03
N GLY A 228 -9.85 14.65 -7.12
CA GLY A 228 -8.79 15.26 -7.91
C GLY A 228 -7.41 14.96 -7.33
N ARG A 229 -6.38 14.95 -8.17
CA ARG A 229 -5.03 14.54 -7.76
C ARG A 229 -4.48 15.33 -6.57
N ALA A 230 -4.68 16.64 -6.57
CA ALA A 230 -4.18 17.59 -5.58
C ALA A 230 -4.96 18.91 -5.71
N SER A 231 -4.85 19.83 -4.74
CA SER A 231 -5.55 21.12 -4.80
C SER A 231 -5.19 21.94 -6.05
N TYR A 232 -3.96 21.81 -6.54
CA TYR A 232 -3.46 22.48 -7.75
C TYR A 232 -3.78 21.73 -9.05
N ALA A 233 -4.29 20.50 -8.97
CA ALA A 233 -4.61 19.65 -10.12
C ALA A 233 -5.97 18.95 -9.96
N PRO A 234 -7.07 19.69 -9.73
CA PRO A 234 -8.37 19.11 -9.39
C PRO A 234 -8.97 18.27 -10.53
N HIS A 235 -8.63 18.55 -11.79
CA HIS A 235 -9.18 17.83 -12.94
C HIS A 235 -8.38 16.60 -13.36
N ALA A 236 -7.22 16.37 -12.73
CA ALA A 236 -6.43 15.16 -12.98
C ALA A 236 -7.13 13.95 -12.34
N ARG A 237 -7.39 12.92 -13.15
CA ARG A 237 -8.13 11.72 -12.80
C ARG A 237 -7.18 10.52 -12.85
N ILE A 238 -6.84 9.99 -11.68
CA ILE A 238 -5.89 8.90 -11.54
C ILE A 238 -6.59 7.76 -10.81
N ALA A 239 -6.94 6.72 -11.57
CA ALA A 239 -7.80 5.64 -11.08
C ALA A 239 -7.17 4.88 -9.91
N PHE A 240 -5.91 4.43 -10.02
CA PHE A 240 -5.26 3.72 -8.91
C PHE A 240 -5.21 4.58 -7.64
N ALA A 241 -5.01 5.89 -7.78
CA ALA A 241 -4.88 6.79 -6.65
C ALA A 241 -6.24 6.96 -5.94
N ASN A 242 -7.31 7.07 -6.73
CA ASN A 242 -8.67 7.08 -6.23
C ASN A 242 -9.07 5.75 -5.56
N TYR A 243 -8.64 4.60 -6.07
CA TYR A 243 -8.83 3.34 -5.36
C TYR A 243 -8.07 3.27 -4.03
N GLY A 244 -6.89 3.91 -3.95
CA GLY A 244 -6.17 4.12 -2.69
C GLY A 244 -6.95 5.01 -1.71
N VAL A 245 -7.58 6.08 -2.19
CA VAL A 245 -8.52 6.90 -1.38
C VAL A 245 -9.69 6.06 -0.88
N SER A 246 -10.29 5.27 -1.76
CA SER A 246 -11.39 4.38 -1.40
C SER A 246 -10.98 3.37 -0.32
N LEU A 247 -9.79 2.77 -0.43
CA LEU A 247 -9.25 1.88 0.60
C LEU A 247 -9.12 2.59 1.95
N GLY A 248 -8.54 3.78 1.98
CA GLY A 248 -8.38 4.60 3.18
C GLY A 248 -9.70 4.99 3.83
N LEU A 249 -10.66 5.47 3.04
CA LEU A 249 -12.00 5.84 3.51
C LEU A 249 -12.76 4.65 4.10
N GLN A 250 -12.66 3.48 3.45
CA GLN A 250 -13.24 2.25 3.99
C GLN A 250 -12.56 1.82 5.29
N ALA A 251 -11.24 2.00 5.42
CA ALA A 251 -10.48 1.66 6.62
C ALA A 251 -10.90 2.47 7.85
N VAL A 252 -11.20 3.76 7.67
CA VAL A 252 -11.71 4.63 8.75
C VAL A 252 -13.23 4.73 8.80
N ASN A 253 -13.93 3.94 7.98
CA ASN A 253 -15.39 3.90 7.87
C ASN A 253 -16.02 5.29 7.63
N GLN A 254 -15.52 6.02 6.63
CA GLN A 254 -15.99 7.35 6.25
C GLN A 254 -16.51 7.39 4.82
N TRP A 255 -17.58 8.17 4.61
CA TRP A 255 -18.19 8.49 3.30
C TRP A 255 -18.42 7.28 2.38
N PRO A 256 -19.21 6.28 2.81
CA PRO A 256 -19.51 5.11 1.97
C PRO A 256 -20.13 5.50 0.62
N GLU A 257 -20.94 6.57 0.56
CA GLU A 257 -21.53 7.04 -0.69
C GLU A 257 -20.47 7.57 -1.67
N ARG A 258 -19.39 8.20 -1.18
CA ARG A 258 -18.28 8.66 -2.03
C ARG A 258 -17.47 7.48 -2.55
N VAL A 259 -17.28 6.44 -1.72
CA VAL A 259 -16.66 5.17 -2.11
C VAL A 259 -17.43 4.51 -3.26
N ASP A 260 -18.75 4.42 -3.16
CA ASP A 260 -19.59 3.80 -4.19
C ASP A 260 -19.55 4.59 -5.51
N ARG A 261 -19.64 5.93 -5.43
CA ARG A 261 -19.62 6.80 -6.60
C ARG A 261 -18.26 6.81 -7.30
N LEU A 262 -17.18 6.78 -6.54
CA LEU A 262 -15.81 6.67 -7.05
C LEU A 262 -15.63 5.37 -7.83
N ASN A 263 -15.99 4.23 -7.25
CA ASN A 263 -15.88 2.94 -7.94
C ASN A 263 -16.74 2.91 -9.21
N THR A 264 -17.99 3.36 -9.11
CA THR A 264 -18.91 3.46 -10.27
C THR A 264 -18.32 4.32 -11.40
N TYR A 265 -17.69 5.45 -11.06
CA TYR A 265 -17.06 6.32 -12.05
C TYR A 265 -15.88 5.63 -12.75
N PHE A 266 -14.98 5.02 -11.97
CA PHE A 266 -13.76 4.42 -12.51
C PHE A 266 -13.95 3.05 -13.18
N ASP A 267 -15.09 2.38 -12.97
CA ASP A 267 -15.46 1.18 -13.74
C ASP A 267 -15.63 1.48 -15.24
N VAL A 268 -16.19 2.65 -15.57
CA VAL A 268 -16.47 3.06 -16.95
C VAL A 268 -15.46 4.07 -17.50
N TYR A 269 -14.79 4.84 -16.63
CA TYR A 269 -13.80 5.82 -17.06
C TYR A 269 -12.60 5.15 -17.75
N ARG A 270 -12.09 5.81 -18.79
CA ARG A 270 -10.87 5.43 -19.51
C ARG A 270 -9.99 6.67 -19.66
N SER A 271 -8.70 6.56 -19.33
CA SER A 271 -7.73 7.62 -19.58
C SER A 271 -7.40 7.75 -21.07
N ASN A 272 -7.62 6.69 -21.85
CA ASN A 272 -7.27 6.54 -23.27
C ASN A 272 -5.76 6.62 -23.53
N ASP A 273 -4.97 6.13 -22.58
CA ASP A 273 -3.52 5.96 -22.68
C ASP A 273 -3.10 4.59 -22.10
N GLU A 274 -1.80 4.35 -21.97
CA GLU A 274 -1.25 3.07 -21.46
C GLU A 274 -1.76 2.71 -20.05
N TYR A 275 -2.16 3.71 -19.27
CA TYR A 275 -2.59 3.56 -17.89
C TYR A 275 -3.88 2.73 -17.74
N ASP A 276 -4.71 2.69 -18.78
CA ASP A 276 -5.91 1.85 -18.84
C ASP A 276 -5.57 0.34 -18.81
N ARG A 277 -4.33 -0.03 -19.14
CA ARG A 277 -3.84 -1.42 -19.10
C ARG A 277 -2.78 -1.67 -18.04
N GLU A 278 -2.40 -0.67 -17.27
CA GLU A 278 -1.45 -0.84 -16.17
C GLU A 278 -2.05 -1.71 -15.06
N ALA A 279 -1.31 -2.75 -14.67
CA ALA A 279 -1.76 -3.73 -13.67
C ALA A 279 -2.14 -3.10 -12.32
N ILE A 280 -1.39 -2.07 -11.89
CA ILE A 280 -1.64 -1.35 -10.64
C ILE A 280 -3.08 -0.84 -10.55
N THR A 281 -3.63 -0.31 -11.64
CA THR A 281 -4.99 0.24 -11.68
C THR A 281 -6.03 -0.82 -11.35
N HIS A 282 -5.90 -2.00 -11.97
CA HIS A 282 -6.89 -3.07 -11.86
C HIS A 282 -6.75 -3.89 -10.58
N VAL A 283 -5.53 -4.08 -10.09
CA VAL A 283 -5.28 -4.73 -8.79
C VAL A 283 -5.77 -3.84 -7.66
N MET A 284 -5.54 -2.51 -7.72
CA MET A 284 -6.09 -1.60 -6.72
C MET A 284 -7.61 -1.44 -6.81
N ALA A 285 -8.21 -1.55 -8.00
CA ALA A 285 -9.67 -1.65 -8.14
C ALA A 285 -10.21 -2.87 -7.37
N CYS A 286 -9.58 -4.04 -7.53
CA CYS A 286 -9.94 -5.23 -6.78
C CYS A 286 -9.82 -5.02 -5.25
N ALA A 287 -8.75 -4.36 -4.79
CA ALA A 287 -8.58 -4.02 -3.38
C ALA A 287 -9.62 -2.99 -2.87
N SER A 288 -10.16 -2.13 -3.75
CA SER A 288 -11.26 -1.24 -3.39
C SER A 288 -12.59 -1.98 -3.23
N HIS A 289 -12.88 -2.93 -4.12
CA HIS A 289 -14.10 -3.76 -4.11
C HIS A 289 -14.07 -4.88 -3.05
N LEU A 290 -12.87 -5.38 -2.72
CA LEU A 290 -12.63 -6.35 -1.66
C LEU A 290 -11.40 -5.93 -0.83
N PRO A 291 -11.55 -4.95 0.08
CA PRO A 291 -10.46 -4.51 0.95
C PRO A 291 -9.90 -5.63 1.82
N GLY A 292 -10.76 -6.56 2.27
CA GLY A 292 -10.36 -7.79 2.93
C GLY A 292 -9.30 -7.58 4.02
N LEU A 293 -8.15 -8.24 3.87
CA LEU A 293 -7.06 -8.22 4.84
C LEU A 293 -6.38 -6.87 5.02
N PHE A 294 -6.57 -5.90 4.12
CA PHE A 294 -6.09 -4.54 4.32
C PHE A 294 -6.73 -3.86 5.52
N LEU A 295 -7.98 -4.21 5.86
CA LEU A 295 -8.74 -3.58 6.95
C LEU A 295 -8.66 -4.37 8.26
N ASN A 296 -7.91 -5.47 8.26
CA ASN A 296 -7.69 -6.26 9.46
C ASN A 296 -6.58 -5.60 10.29
N ALA A 297 -6.95 -4.62 11.11
CA ALA A 297 -6.09 -4.19 12.21
C ALA A 297 -5.86 -5.39 13.14
N ASP A 298 -4.60 -5.77 13.35
CA ASP A 298 -4.26 -6.85 14.27
C ASP A 298 -4.80 -6.51 15.68
N ASN A 299 -5.76 -7.30 16.18
CA ASN A 299 -6.32 -7.15 17.53
C ASN A 299 -5.30 -7.45 18.65
N ARG A 300 -3.99 -7.55 18.34
CA ARG A 300 -2.94 -7.97 19.28
C ARG A 300 -2.64 -6.91 20.36
N ASP A 301 -3.11 -5.68 20.18
CA ASP A 301 -2.99 -4.59 21.15
C ASP A 301 -4.22 -4.38 22.04
N ARG A 302 -5.28 -5.21 21.93
CA ARG A 302 -6.40 -5.18 22.90
C ARG A 302 -6.08 -5.90 24.22
N GLY A 303 -4.81 -6.16 24.51
CA GLY A 303 -4.33 -6.79 25.73
C GLY A 303 -3.21 -5.97 26.37
N GLY A 304 -3.61 -5.04 27.23
CA GLY A 304 -2.76 -4.24 28.11
C GLY A 304 -3.64 -3.49 29.11
#